data_AF-K0F3I7-F1
#
_entry.id   AF-K0F3I7-F1
#
_cell.length_a   1.000
_cell.length_b   1.000
_cell.length_c   1.000
_cell.angle_alpha   90.00
_cell.angle_beta   90.00
_cell.angle_gamma   90.00
#
_symmetry.space_group_name_H-M   'P 1'
#
loop_
_entity.id
_entity.type
_entity.pdbx_description
1 polymer ?
#
loop_
_entity_poly.entity_id
_entity_poly.type
_entity_poly.pdbx_seq_one_letter_code
_entity_poly.pdbx_strand_id
1 'polypeptide(L)'
;MREQDPTPDEQRFFDALRAQVPEIDDWYHEDKDGTLWVIASLDFGDNTGHIYDTLRVDYDGISLRGGWSPASLNWDDGVRANKAGIDTAPPDGLRRDNIAPLRAAHAAAEWFLAHRERRRR
;
A
#
# COMPACT_ATOMS: atom_id res chain seq x y z
N MET A 1 -4.38 11.81 -7.34
CA MET A 1 -3.21 12.12 -6.52
C MET A 1 -3.33 13.55 -6.03
N ARG A 2 -2.91 13.82 -4.81
CA ARG A 2 -2.99 15.13 -4.18
C ARG A 2 -1.59 15.75 -4.12
N GLU A 3 -1.50 17.08 -4.17
CA GLU A 3 -0.22 17.81 -4.15
C GLU A 3 0.19 18.26 -2.74
N GLN A 4 -0.73 18.23 -1.77
CA GLN A 4 -0.44 18.69 -0.42
C GLN A 4 0.47 17.69 0.32
N ASP A 5 1.23 18.20 1.28
CA ASP A 5 2.12 17.39 2.12
C ASP A 5 1.38 16.25 2.85
N PRO A 6 2.09 15.17 3.20
CA PRO A 6 1.56 14.11 4.05
C PRO A 6 1.04 14.68 5.38
N THR A 7 -0.09 14.16 5.84
CA THR A 7 -0.53 14.41 7.22
C THR A 7 0.49 13.80 8.20
N PRO A 8 0.50 14.26 9.47
CA PRO A 8 1.35 13.67 10.49
C PRO A 8 1.14 12.15 10.67
N ASP A 9 -0.07 11.65 10.43
CA ASP A 9 -0.39 10.23 10.56
C ASP A 9 0.07 9.41 9.34
N GLU A 10 -0.12 9.91 8.12
CA GLU A 10 0.43 9.28 6.92
C GLU A 10 1.97 9.27 6.97
N GLN A 11 2.59 10.37 7.40
CA GLN A 11 4.05 10.45 7.55
C GLN A 11 4.56 9.42 8.57
N ARG A 12 3.94 9.31 9.75
CA ARG A 12 4.31 8.29 10.76
C ARG A 12 4.13 6.87 10.26
N PHE A 13 3.04 6.60 9.55
CA PHE A 13 2.81 5.31 8.92
C PHE A 13 3.95 4.99 7.95
N PHE A 14 4.26 5.93 7.07
CA PHE A 14 5.20 5.68 5.99
C PHE A 14 6.67 5.63 6.45
N ASP A 15 7.09 6.51 7.37
CA ASP A 15 8.43 6.47 7.97
C ASP A 15 8.69 5.12 8.65
N ALA A 16 7.72 4.63 9.42
CA ALA A 16 7.82 3.35 10.11
C ALA A 16 7.79 2.14 9.15
N LEU A 17 7.06 2.26 8.03
CA LEU A 17 7.02 1.24 6.99
C LEU A 17 8.34 1.20 6.21
N ARG A 18 8.86 2.35 5.77
CA ARG A 18 10.11 2.47 5.00
C ARG A 18 11.34 2.04 5.80
N ALA A 19 11.29 2.20 7.13
CA ALA A 19 12.34 1.64 8.02
C ALA A 19 12.45 0.11 7.95
N GLN A 20 11.37 -0.59 7.57
CA GLN A 20 11.33 -2.06 7.48
C GLN A 20 11.35 -2.57 6.04
N VAL A 21 10.75 -1.82 5.12
CA VAL A 21 10.71 -2.12 3.68
C VAL A 21 11.18 -0.88 2.92
N PRO A 22 12.50 -0.67 2.76
CA PRO A 22 13.04 0.55 2.15
C PRO A 22 12.67 0.77 0.68
N GLU A 23 12.27 -0.30 0.00
CA GLU A 23 11.95 -0.36 -1.44
C GLU A 23 10.51 0.09 -1.76
N ILE A 24 9.76 0.59 -0.77
CA ILE A 24 8.38 1.04 -0.99
C ILE A 24 8.32 2.44 -1.60
N ASP A 25 7.29 2.63 -2.41
CA ASP A 25 6.86 3.93 -2.92
C ASP A 25 5.57 4.37 -2.23
N ASP A 26 5.40 5.68 -2.10
CA ASP A 26 4.23 6.35 -1.55
C ASP A 26 3.51 7.20 -2.59
N TRP A 27 2.17 7.11 -2.58
CA TRP A 27 1.29 7.95 -3.40
C TRP A 27 0.15 8.50 -2.55
N TYR A 28 -0.02 9.82 -2.54
CA TYR A 28 -1.00 10.49 -1.67
C TYR A 28 -2.26 10.88 -2.45
N HIS A 29 -3.41 10.66 -1.84
CA HIS A 29 -4.72 10.80 -2.46
C HIS A 29 -5.71 11.48 -1.53
N GLU A 30 -6.77 11.99 -2.15
CA GLU A 30 -7.92 12.60 -1.49
C GLU A 30 -9.18 12.08 -2.20
N ASP A 31 -10.13 11.57 -1.44
CA ASP A 31 -11.45 11.20 -1.95
C ASP A 31 -12.30 12.44 -2.21
N LYS A 32 -13.42 12.27 -2.93
CA LYS A 32 -14.34 13.39 -3.24
C LYS A 32 -14.96 14.04 -2.00
N ASP A 33 -14.98 13.36 -0.86
CA ASP A 33 -15.49 13.86 0.41
C ASP A 33 -14.40 14.52 1.28
N GLY A 34 -13.17 14.61 0.77
CA GLY A 34 -12.01 15.17 1.48
C GLY A 34 -11.25 14.16 2.34
N THR A 35 -11.63 12.87 2.34
CA THR A 35 -10.90 11.85 3.08
C THR A 35 -9.51 11.65 2.45
N LEU A 36 -8.46 11.89 3.22
CA LEU A 36 -7.09 11.66 2.81
C LEU A 36 -6.71 10.19 2.97
N TRP A 37 -5.94 9.67 2.01
CA TRP A 37 -5.41 8.32 2.08
C TRP A 37 -4.12 8.20 1.27
N VAL A 38 -3.32 7.19 1.60
CA VAL A 38 -2.01 6.92 0.99
C VAL A 38 -1.96 5.49 0.47
N ILE A 39 -1.36 5.32 -0.71
CA ILE A 39 -0.91 4.03 -1.21
C ILE A 39 0.54 3.85 -0.77
N ALA A 40 0.86 2.71 -0.18
CA ALA A 40 2.22 2.18 -0.20
C ALA A 40 2.28 0.98 -1.14
N SER A 41 3.29 0.94 -2.01
CA SER A 41 3.46 -0.13 -2.99
C SER A 41 4.84 -0.76 -2.94
N LEU A 42 4.91 -2.02 -3.34
CA LEU A 42 6.15 -2.76 -3.54
C LEU A 42 6.09 -3.47 -4.90
N ASP A 43 6.97 -3.04 -5.81
CA ASP A 43 7.04 -3.56 -7.16
C ASP A 43 7.96 -4.78 -7.27
N PHE A 44 7.53 -5.72 -8.11
CA PHE A 44 8.31 -6.87 -8.51
C PHE A 44 8.68 -6.70 -9.99
N GLY A 45 9.95 -6.39 -10.22
CA GLY A 45 10.49 -6.20 -11.56
C GLY A 45 11.53 -7.25 -11.95
N ASP A 46 11.82 -7.33 -13.24
CA ASP A 46 12.98 -8.04 -13.76
C ASP A 46 14.20 -7.12 -13.91
N ASN A 47 15.34 -7.67 -14.34
CA ASN A 47 16.59 -6.94 -14.51
C ASN A 47 16.55 -5.88 -15.64
N THR A 48 15.48 -5.81 -16.42
CA THR A 48 15.27 -4.82 -17.47
C THR A 48 14.43 -3.63 -16.99
N GLY A 49 13.94 -3.68 -15.74
CA GLY A 49 13.06 -2.66 -15.16
C GLY A 49 11.58 -2.86 -15.49
N HIS A 50 11.21 -3.99 -16.11
CA HIS A 50 9.81 -4.31 -16.36
C HIS A 50 9.17 -4.85 -15.08
N ILE A 51 8.16 -4.12 -14.57
CA ILE A 51 7.35 -4.51 -13.41
C ILE A 51 6.29 -5.50 -13.87
N TYR A 52 6.33 -6.72 -13.33
CA TYR A 52 5.38 -7.78 -13.68
C TYR A 52 4.28 -7.96 -12.63
N ASP A 53 4.49 -7.52 -11.39
CA ASP A 53 3.50 -7.56 -10.31
C ASP A 53 3.77 -6.42 -9.32
N THR A 54 2.71 -5.91 -8.68
CA THR A 54 2.82 -4.92 -7.60
C THR A 54 1.95 -5.33 -6.43
N LEU A 55 2.54 -5.35 -5.23
CA LEU A 55 1.78 -5.36 -3.99
C LEU A 55 1.42 -3.94 -3.61
N ARG A 56 0.22 -3.77 -3.07
CA ARG A 56 -0.32 -2.47 -2.72
C ARG A 56 -1.05 -2.54 -1.38
N VAL A 57 -0.88 -1.52 -0.55
CA VAL A 57 -1.73 -1.24 0.61
C VAL A 57 -2.24 0.19 0.57
N ASP A 58 -3.50 0.38 0.90
CA ASP A 58 -4.15 1.67 1.08
C ASP A 58 -4.36 1.90 2.57
N TYR A 59 -3.93 3.06 3.06
CA TYR A 59 -4.14 3.51 4.43
C TYR A 59 -4.82 4.87 4.47
N ASP A 60 -5.89 5.00 5.26
CA ASP A 60 -6.71 6.22 5.36
C ASP A 60 -6.74 6.83 6.76
N GLY A 61 -5.75 6.50 7.59
CA GLY A 61 -5.68 6.96 8.99
C GLY A 61 -6.40 6.04 9.98
N ILE A 62 -7.30 5.16 9.53
CA ILE A 62 -8.04 4.24 10.42
C ILE A 62 -8.07 2.80 9.93
N SER A 63 -7.92 2.57 8.63
CA SER A 63 -8.08 1.27 8.01
C SER A 63 -6.96 0.99 7.01
N LEU A 64 -6.59 -0.28 6.92
CA LEU A 64 -5.59 -0.78 5.98
C LEU A 64 -6.25 -1.81 5.07
N ARG A 65 -6.06 -1.65 3.76
CA ARG A 65 -6.57 -2.55 2.72
C ARG A 65 -5.45 -2.85 1.74
N GLY A 66 -5.08 -4.11 1.57
CA GLY A 66 -4.00 -4.47 0.66
C GLY A 66 -4.26 -5.75 -0.11
N GLY A 67 -3.50 -5.91 -1.19
CA GLY A 67 -3.56 -7.04 -2.09
C GLY A 67 -2.65 -6.82 -3.30
N TRP A 68 -2.78 -7.69 -4.29
CA TRP A 68 -2.09 -7.53 -5.57
C TRP A 68 -2.82 -6.51 -6.44
N SER A 69 -2.10 -5.51 -6.94
CA SER A 69 -2.64 -4.58 -7.93
C SER A 69 -2.87 -5.33 -9.24
N PRO A 70 -4.08 -5.29 -9.82
CA PRO A 70 -4.37 -5.97 -11.08
C PRO A 70 -3.73 -5.31 -12.30
N ALA A 71 -3.19 -4.10 -12.14
CA ALA A 71 -2.65 -3.31 -13.22
C ALA A 71 -1.29 -2.66 -12.89
N SER A 72 -0.63 -3.13 -11.82
CA SER A 72 0.67 -2.63 -11.36
C SER A 72 0.69 -1.10 -11.21
N LEU A 73 -0.34 -0.54 -10.57
CA LEU A 73 -0.59 0.89 -10.42
C LEU A 73 -0.88 1.67 -11.72
N ASN A 74 -0.69 1.06 -12.89
CA ASN A 74 -1.16 1.67 -14.12
C ASN A 74 -2.68 1.59 -14.13
N TRP A 75 -3.35 2.74 -14.01
CA TRP A 75 -4.82 2.89 -14.04
C TRP A 75 -5.58 2.59 -12.76
N ASP A 76 -4.97 1.97 -11.75
CA ASP A 76 -5.63 1.72 -10.46
C ASP A 76 -5.14 2.61 -9.31
N ASP A 77 -4.04 3.36 -9.46
CA ASP A 77 -3.54 4.30 -8.46
C ASP A 77 -4.55 5.41 -8.11
N GLY A 78 -5.40 5.81 -9.05
CA GLY A 78 -6.40 6.85 -8.87
C GLY A 78 -7.60 6.49 -7.98
N VAL A 79 -7.73 5.23 -7.54
CA VAL A 79 -8.90 4.74 -6.78
C VAL A 79 -8.50 3.79 -5.67
N ARG A 80 -9.28 3.72 -4.58
CA ARG A 80 -9.03 2.78 -3.46
C ARG A 80 -9.04 1.30 -3.89
N ALA A 81 -8.41 0.43 -3.12
CA ALA A 81 -8.24 -1.01 -3.37
C ALA A 81 -9.54 -1.72 -3.76
N ASN A 82 -10.62 -1.49 -3.03
CA ASN A 82 -11.93 -2.09 -3.36
C ASN A 82 -12.48 -1.64 -4.72
N LYS A 83 -12.21 -0.39 -5.12
CA LYS A 83 -12.61 0.16 -6.42
C LYS A 83 -11.66 -0.26 -7.54
N ALA A 84 -10.40 -0.49 -7.21
CA ALA A 84 -9.40 -1.09 -8.10
C ALA A 84 -9.65 -2.58 -8.37
N GLY A 85 -10.56 -3.24 -7.64
CA GLY A 85 -10.80 -4.68 -7.78
C GLY A 85 -9.73 -5.54 -7.09
N ILE A 86 -8.97 -4.96 -6.16
CA ILE A 86 -7.98 -5.68 -5.37
C ILE A 86 -8.69 -6.57 -4.35
N ASP A 87 -8.34 -7.85 -4.33
CA ASP A 87 -8.82 -8.76 -3.29
C ASP A 87 -8.08 -8.48 -1.97
N THR A 88 -8.84 -8.03 -0.98
CA THR A 88 -8.33 -7.69 0.36
C THR A 88 -8.56 -8.80 1.38
N ALA A 89 -9.14 -9.92 0.97
CA ALA A 89 -9.37 -11.06 1.83
C ALA A 89 -8.08 -11.88 2.02
N PRO A 90 -7.81 -12.40 3.23
CA PRO A 90 -6.75 -13.40 3.44
C PRO A 90 -6.95 -14.64 2.55
N PRO A 91 -5.87 -15.36 2.18
CA PRO A 91 -4.50 -15.21 2.69
C PRO A 91 -3.62 -14.22 1.93
N ASP A 92 -4.02 -13.82 0.72
CA ASP A 92 -3.21 -12.98 -0.15
C ASP A 92 -3.49 -11.49 0.07
N GLY A 93 -4.70 -11.14 0.47
CA GLY A 93 -5.07 -9.78 0.86
C GLY A 93 -4.73 -9.42 2.31
N LEU A 94 -4.82 -8.13 2.60
CA LEU A 94 -4.67 -7.54 3.92
C LEU A 94 -5.88 -6.68 4.27
N ARG A 95 -6.48 -6.93 5.43
CA ARG A 95 -7.55 -6.11 5.98
C ARG A 95 -7.37 -5.88 7.47
N ARG A 96 -7.27 -4.61 7.87
CA ARG A 96 -7.26 -4.16 9.27
C ARG A 96 -8.12 -2.91 9.42
N ASP A 97 -8.90 -2.86 10.48
CA ASP A 97 -9.78 -1.74 10.82
C ASP A 97 -9.42 -1.21 12.21
N ASN A 98 -9.67 0.08 12.45
CA ASN A 98 -9.35 0.78 13.70
C ASN A 98 -7.89 0.61 14.12
N ILE A 99 -6.98 0.79 13.16
CA ILE A 99 -5.55 0.57 13.34
C ILE A 99 -4.78 1.89 13.33
N ALA A 100 -4.01 2.14 14.39
CA ALA A 100 -3.18 3.33 14.51
C ALA A 100 -1.99 3.29 13.52
N PRO A 101 -1.43 4.45 13.11
CA PRO A 101 -0.42 4.54 12.05
C PRO A 101 0.76 3.58 12.20
N LEU A 102 1.38 3.52 13.39
CA LEU A 102 2.54 2.65 13.62
C LEU A 102 2.19 1.16 13.58
N ARG A 103 1.00 0.78 14.06
CA ARG A 103 0.54 -0.62 13.96
C ARG A 103 0.17 -0.98 12.53
N ALA A 104 -0.39 -0.04 11.78
CA ALA A 104 -0.69 -0.21 10.36
C ALA A 104 0.61 -0.42 9.58
N ALA A 105 1.64 0.37 9.86
CA ALA A 105 2.96 0.24 9.25
C ALA A 105 3.58 -1.13 9.52
N HIS A 106 3.56 -1.60 10.77
CA HIS A 106 4.06 -2.93 11.11
C HIS A 106 3.28 -4.04 10.40
N ALA A 107 1.94 -3.96 10.37
CA ALA A 107 1.11 -4.96 9.69
C ALA A 107 1.35 -4.98 8.18
N ALA A 108 1.51 -3.81 7.55
CA ALA A 108 1.87 -3.69 6.14
C ALA A 108 3.27 -4.28 5.88
N ALA A 109 4.27 -3.94 6.71
CA ALA A 109 5.63 -4.45 6.58
C ALA A 109 5.68 -5.97 6.65
N GLU A 110 5.08 -6.58 7.68
CA GLU A 110 5.00 -8.03 7.81
C GLU A 110 4.36 -8.69 6.58
N TRP A 111 3.28 -8.08 6.07
CA TRP A 111 2.56 -8.60 4.91
C TRP A 111 3.37 -8.48 3.61
N PHE A 112 4.03 -7.34 3.35
CA PHE A 112 4.93 -7.16 2.20
C PHE A 112 6.08 -8.15 2.24
N LEU A 113 6.75 -8.27 3.39
CA LEU A 113 7.89 -9.17 3.57
C LEU A 113 7.50 -10.63 3.36
N ALA A 114 6.34 -11.04 3.88
CA ALA A 114 5.83 -12.40 3.69
C ALA A 114 5.57 -12.72 2.21
N HIS A 115 4.97 -11.80 1.45
CA HIS A 115 4.71 -12.02 0.02
C HIS A 115 5.97 -11.95 -0.83
N ARG A 116 6.88 -11.03 -0.52
CA ARG A 116 8.19 -10.95 -1.18
C ARG A 116 8.98 -12.25 -1.01
N GLU A 117 8.98 -12.83 0.19
CA GLU A 117 9.63 -14.12 0.45
C GLU A 117 8.95 -15.27 -0.32
N ARG A 118 7.62 -15.30 -0.39
CA ARG A 118 6.91 -16.32 -1.20
C ARG A 118 7.25 -16.25 -2.68
N ARG A 119 7.49 -15.05 -3.24
CA ARG A 119 7.87 -14.86 -4.65
C ARG A 119 9.33 -15.18 -4.97
N ARG A 120 10.20 -15.24 -3.96
CA ARG A 120 11.61 -15.64 -4.13
C ARG A 120 11.82 -17.15 -4.20
N ARG A 121 10.80 -17.95 -3.87
CA ARG A 121 10.82 -19.42 -3.86
C ARG A 121 10.29 -19.97 -5.16
#